data_AF-A0A4Q5QJH7-F1
#
_entry.id   AF-A0A4Q5QJH7-F1
#
_cell.length_a   1.000
_cell.length_b   1.000
_cell.length_c   1.000
_cell.angle_alpha   90.00
_cell.angle_beta   90.00
_cell.angle_gamma   90.00
#
_symmetry.space_group_name_H-M   'P 1'
#
loop_
_entity.id
_entity.type
_entity.pdbx_description
1 polymer ?
#
loop_
_entity_poly.entity_id
_entity_poly.type
_entity_poly.pdbx_seq_one_letter_code
_entity_poly.pdbx_strand_id
1 'polypeptide(L)'
;MRGKVRIWVIFSTILFVLALACSQCLTDSSKPDVRGVAYANQQTCVRCLEKLQDGLYQSAYFQNKKILTQRLDVAFGSGEKAQTYAYWQGNKLFELPLSYFRLIQNWANSPGFPVNRVNYNRAIISRCFECHASYLEKSFVQNGSISVAQEYNKASIIYGIDCQRCHGPAAEHVEYHLNNPEDKKAKFMVSYQALNREQKVNMCAVCHSGNDAELQKSTFGYKPGEKLSDYYYPSFDMSNHSPDVHGSQIQLLEMSKCYQGSVVMTCTTCHDSHKNLLKLR
;
A
#
# COMPACT_ATOMS: atom_id res chain seq x y z
N MET A 1 -19.01 -61.20 -0.28
CA MET A 1 -17.69 -60.74 -0.80
C MET A 1 -17.76 -59.30 -1.33
N ARG A 2 -18.03 -58.29 -0.48
CA ARG A 2 -18.14 -56.86 -0.91
C ARG A 2 -17.31 -55.87 -0.08
N GLY A 3 -16.58 -56.32 0.94
CA GLY A 3 -15.82 -55.44 1.85
C GLY A 3 -14.35 -55.20 1.47
N LYS A 4 -13.69 -56.14 0.79
CA LYS A 4 -12.24 -56.05 0.51
C LYS A 4 -11.88 -55.13 -0.68
N VAL A 5 -12.79 -54.96 -1.63
CA VAL A 5 -12.56 -54.11 -2.83
C VAL A 5 -12.63 -52.61 -2.49
N ARG A 6 -13.50 -52.20 -1.54
CA ARG A 6 -13.65 -50.79 -1.15
C ARG A 6 -12.42 -50.21 -0.42
N ILE A 7 -11.70 -51.03 0.35
CA ILE A 7 -10.51 -50.58 1.11
C ILE A 7 -9.31 -50.36 0.17
N TRP A 8 -9.14 -51.19 -0.86
CA TRP A 8 -8.07 -51.03 -1.86
C TRP A 8 -8.23 -49.79 -2.73
N VAL A 9 -9.46 -49.41 -3.07
CA VAL A 9 -9.74 -48.19 -3.87
C VAL A 9 -9.47 -46.91 -3.07
N ILE A 10 -9.76 -46.91 -1.76
CA ILE A 10 -9.51 -45.76 -0.87
C ILE A 10 -8.00 -45.58 -0.61
N PHE A 11 -7.25 -46.66 -0.39
CA PHE A 11 -5.80 -46.58 -0.22
C PHE A 11 -5.08 -46.13 -1.50
N SER A 12 -5.52 -46.60 -2.67
CA SER A 12 -4.96 -46.21 -3.97
C SER A 12 -5.21 -44.73 -4.30
N THR A 13 -6.41 -44.22 -4.01
CA THR A 13 -6.74 -42.79 -4.24
C THR A 13 -6.01 -41.86 -3.28
N ILE A 14 -5.83 -42.23 -2.00
CA ILE A 14 -5.05 -41.44 -1.03
C ILE A 14 -3.56 -41.41 -1.42
N LEU A 15 -2.97 -42.52 -1.87
CA LEU A 15 -1.59 -42.56 -2.35
C LEU A 15 -1.38 -41.71 -3.61
N PHE A 16 -2.36 -41.70 -4.52
CA PHE A 16 -2.31 -40.92 -5.75
C PHE A 16 -2.44 -39.41 -5.48
N VAL A 17 -3.29 -39.00 -4.53
CA VAL A 17 -3.43 -37.60 -4.10
C VAL A 17 -2.18 -37.12 -3.35
N LEU A 18 -1.55 -37.97 -2.52
CA LEU A 18 -0.27 -37.66 -1.88
C LEU A 18 0.90 -37.56 -2.87
N ALA A 19 0.91 -38.40 -3.93
CA ALA A 19 1.90 -38.31 -5.00
C ALA A 19 1.73 -37.05 -5.87
N LEU A 20 0.48 -36.62 -6.13
CA LEU A 20 0.17 -35.35 -6.81
C LEU A 20 0.48 -34.11 -5.96
N ALA A 21 0.30 -34.20 -4.63
CA ALA A 21 0.70 -33.13 -3.70
C ALA A 21 2.23 -33.02 -3.56
N CYS A 22 2.96 -34.13 -3.65
CA CYS A 22 4.43 -34.12 -3.66
C CYS A 22 5.02 -33.64 -4.99
N SER A 23 4.38 -33.91 -6.13
CA SER A 23 4.88 -33.46 -7.44
C SER A 23 4.73 -31.95 -7.67
N GLN A 24 3.76 -31.31 -7.02
CA GLN A 24 3.62 -29.85 -7.02
C GLN A 24 4.59 -29.14 -6.07
N CYS A 25 5.21 -29.87 -5.13
CA CYS A 25 6.23 -29.34 -4.22
C CYS A 25 7.67 -29.57 -4.70
N LEU A 26 7.86 -30.38 -5.74
CA LEU A 26 9.15 -30.63 -6.38
C LEU A 26 9.20 -29.92 -7.73
N THR A 27 9.19 -28.58 -7.70
CA THR A 27 9.76 -27.85 -8.84
C THR A 27 11.25 -28.11 -8.83
N ASP A 28 11.69 -28.98 -9.71
CA ASP A 28 13.09 -29.33 -9.93
C ASP A 28 13.85 -28.06 -10.36
N SER A 29 14.47 -27.40 -9.37
CA SER A 29 15.29 -26.20 -9.55
C SER A 29 16.63 -26.47 -10.27
N SER A 30 16.83 -27.68 -10.82
CA SER A 30 18.09 -28.12 -11.40
C SER A 30 18.26 -27.83 -12.89
N LYS A 31 17.25 -27.32 -13.60
CA LYS A 31 17.44 -26.93 -15.01
C LYS A 31 18.33 -25.69 -15.10
N PRO A 32 19.49 -25.76 -15.76
CA PRO A 32 20.34 -24.59 -15.97
C PRO A 32 19.55 -23.50 -16.68
N ASP A 33 19.67 -22.25 -16.21
CA ASP A 33 19.10 -21.12 -16.92
C ASP A 33 19.69 -21.09 -18.33
N VAL A 34 18.83 -21.23 -19.34
CA VAL A 34 19.22 -21.29 -20.76
C VAL A 34 19.94 -20.03 -21.22
N ARG A 35 19.87 -18.94 -20.45
CA ARG A 35 20.59 -17.68 -20.69
C ARG A 35 22.03 -17.70 -20.18
N GLY A 36 22.43 -18.75 -19.43
CA GLY A 36 23.78 -18.96 -18.92
C GLY A 36 23.97 -18.53 -17.46
N VAL A 37 25.13 -18.91 -16.89
CA VAL A 37 25.49 -18.71 -15.46
C VAL A 37 25.58 -17.24 -15.02
N ALA A 38 25.49 -16.29 -15.95
CA ALA A 38 25.41 -14.86 -15.67
C ALA A 38 23.99 -14.39 -15.29
N TYR A 39 22.97 -15.24 -15.45
CA TYR A 39 21.58 -14.92 -15.16
C TYR A 39 21.13 -15.58 -13.84
N ALA A 40 20.52 -14.76 -12.99
CA ALA A 40 19.98 -15.13 -11.69
C ALA A 40 18.85 -16.17 -11.82
N ASN A 41 19.07 -17.35 -11.25
CA ASN A 41 18.02 -18.36 -11.04
C ASN A 41 17.37 -18.20 -9.65
N GLN A 42 16.41 -19.07 -9.33
CA GLN A 42 15.65 -19.12 -8.08
C GLN A 42 16.52 -19.21 -6.80
N GLN A 43 17.83 -19.48 -6.91
CA GLN A 43 18.80 -19.52 -5.81
C GLN A 43 19.42 -18.16 -5.49
N THR A 44 18.92 -17.07 -6.10
CA THR A 44 19.22 -15.71 -5.68
C THR A 44 18.54 -15.46 -4.33
N CYS A 45 19.14 -16.02 -3.29
CA CYS A 45 18.70 -15.86 -1.92
C CYS A 45 18.88 -14.38 -1.56
N VAL A 46 17.77 -13.66 -1.61
CA VAL A 46 17.55 -12.36 -0.98
C VAL A 46 17.66 -12.60 0.55
N ARG A 47 18.89 -12.83 1.05
CA ARG A 47 19.22 -12.79 2.49
C ARG A 47 19.27 -11.31 2.87
N CYS A 48 18.12 -10.74 3.19
CA CYS A 48 17.92 -9.33 2.88
C CYS A 48 17.49 -8.46 4.04
N LEU A 49 17.80 -8.80 5.29
CA LEU A 49 17.70 -7.80 6.35
C LEU A 49 18.98 -7.77 7.13
N GLU A 50 19.71 -6.68 6.94
CA GLU A 50 20.93 -6.40 7.66
C GLU A 50 20.65 -5.21 8.58
N LYS A 51 20.90 -5.41 9.87
CA LYS A 51 20.99 -4.30 10.82
C LYS A 51 22.43 -3.83 10.83
N LEU A 52 22.68 -2.65 10.27
CA LEU A 52 23.96 -1.96 10.34
C LEU A 52 23.87 -0.86 11.41
N GLN A 53 24.98 -0.16 11.67
CA GLN A 53 25.05 0.84 12.75
C GLN A 53 24.04 1.97 12.60
N ASP A 54 23.70 2.34 11.37
CA ASP A 54 22.87 3.50 11.03
C ASP A 54 21.45 3.14 10.52
N GLY A 55 21.10 1.84 10.50
CA GLY A 55 19.74 1.44 10.12
C GLY A 55 19.56 -0.01 9.72
N LEU A 56 18.37 -0.26 9.15
CA LEU A 56 18.00 -1.52 8.54
C LEU A 56 18.18 -1.43 7.02
N TYR A 57 18.61 -2.53 6.41
CA TYR A 57 18.98 -2.60 5.00
C TYR A 57 18.43 -3.85 4.34
N GLN A 58 18.02 -3.73 3.07
CA GLN A 58 17.83 -4.86 2.17
C GLN A 58 19.05 -5.05 1.28
N SER A 59 19.61 -6.26 1.30
CA SER A 59 20.89 -6.61 0.65
C SER A 59 20.76 -7.82 -0.26
N ALA A 60 20.78 -7.63 -1.58
CA ALA A 60 20.73 -8.72 -2.55
C ALA A 60 22.09 -9.42 -2.72
N TYR A 61 22.05 -10.75 -2.89
CA TYR A 61 23.21 -11.60 -3.08
C TYR A 61 23.09 -12.43 -4.36
N PHE A 62 24.20 -12.58 -5.07
CA PHE A 62 24.33 -13.48 -6.22
C PHE A 62 25.61 -14.31 -6.06
N GLN A 63 25.52 -15.64 -6.15
CA GLN A 63 26.65 -16.56 -5.91
C GLN A 63 27.39 -16.26 -4.59
N ASN A 64 26.63 -16.03 -3.50
CA ASN A 64 27.13 -15.63 -2.17
C ASN A 64 27.89 -14.29 -2.10
N LYS A 65 27.94 -13.52 -3.21
CA LYS A 65 28.48 -12.17 -3.23
C LYS A 65 27.36 -11.15 -3.11
N LYS A 66 27.51 -10.18 -2.22
CA LYS A 66 26.59 -9.05 -2.11
C LYS A 66 26.69 -8.20 -3.38
N ILE A 67 25.56 -7.97 -4.05
CA ILE A 67 25.51 -7.23 -5.32
C ILE A 67 24.82 -5.87 -5.21
N LEU A 68 23.91 -5.71 -4.25
CA LEU A 68 23.18 -4.46 -4.04
C LEU A 68 22.72 -4.39 -2.59
N THR A 69 22.79 -3.21 -2.01
CA THR A 69 22.29 -2.93 -0.66
C THR A 69 21.63 -1.58 -0.65
N GLN A 70 20.44 -1.49 -0.07
CA GLN A 70 19.73 -0.22 0.14
C GLN A 70 19.12 -0.15 1.52
N ARG A 71 19.12 1.06 2.08
CA ARG A 71 18.55 1.35 3.40
C ARG A 71 17.03 1.38 3.32
N LEU A 72 16.36 0.99 4.39
CA LEU A 72 14.93 1.24 4.57
C LEU A 72 14.75 2.70 5.03
N ASP A 73 14.52 3.61 4.09
CA ASP A 73 14.40 5.05 4.37
C ASP A 73 12.96 5.48 4.67
N VAL A 74 11.97 4.90 3.98
CA VAL A 74 10.55 5.24 4.13
C VAL A 74 9.72 3.97 4.26
N ALA A 75 8.76 3.96 5.18
CA ALA A 75 7.79 2.88 5.35
C ALA A 75 6.41 3.30 4.84
N PHE A 76 5.77 2.41 4.09
CA PHE A 76 4.43 2.52 3.54
C PHE A 76 3.50 1.49 4.17
N GLY A 77 2.24 1.90 4.36
CA GLY A 77 1.20 1.10 5.01
C GLY A 77 1.13 1.33 6.52
N SER A 78 -0.05 1.13 7.10
CA SER A 78 -0.29 1.31 8.54
C SER A 78 0.35 0.24 9.43
N GLY A 79 0.92 -0.81 8.82
CA GLY A 79 1.44 -1.98 9.53
C GLY A 79 0.40 -2.95 10.06
N GLU A 80 -0.90 -2.69 9.85
CA GLU A 80 -1.96 -3.58 10.29
C GLU A 80 -1.93 -4.93 9.54
N LYS A 81 -1.63 -4.91 8.24
CA LYS A 81 -1.54 -6.11 7.38
C LYS A 81 -0.13 -6.34 6.86
N ALA A 82 0.48 -5.28 6.33
CA ALA A 82 1.84 -5.30 5.83
C ALA A 82 2.50 -3.93 5.97
N GLN A 83 3.83 -3.92 5.91
CA GLN A 83 4.65 -2.72 5.73
C GLN A 83 5.58 -2.95 4.55
N THR A 84 5.52 -2.03 3.60
CA THR A 84 6.42 -1.98 2.44
C THR A 84 7.43 -0.87 2.68
N TYR A 85 8.66 -1.03 2.20
CA TYR A 85 9.71 -0.06 2.45
C TYR A 85 10.25 0.51 1.15
N ALA A 86 10.86 1.68 1.23
CA ALA A 86 11.43 2.36 0.10
C ALA A 86 12.75 3.02 0.48
N TYR A 87 13.57 3.31 -0.53
CA TYR A 87 14.86 3.96 -0.38
C TYR A 87 14.98 5.15 -1.33
N TRP A 88 15.73 6.16 -0.91
CA TRP A 88 16.00 7.34 -1.73
C TRP A 88 17.20 7.12 -2.65
N GLN A 89 17.06 7.53 -3.90
CA GLN A 89 18.19 7.68 -4.83
C GLN A 89 18.13 9.07 -5.45
N GLY A 90 19.03 9.96 -5.02
CA GLY A 90 18.89 11.39 -5.30
C GLY A 90 17.55 11.90 -4.76
N ASN A 91 16.77 12.60 -5.58
CA ASN A 91 15.43 13.10 -5.24
C ASN A 91 14.30 12.16 -5.67
N LYS A 92 14.62 10.92 -6.05
CA LYS A 92 13.64 9.89 -6.44
C LYS A 92 13.53 8.83 -5.35
N LEU A 93 12.37 8.21 -5.27
CA LEU A 93 12.09 7.16 -4.30
C LEU A 93 11.77 5.86 -5.02
N PHE A 94 12.30 4.75 -4.51
CA PHE A 94 12.15 3.43 -5.10
C PHE A 94 11.71 2.42 -4.05
N GLU A 95 10.76 1.56 -4.42
CA GLU A 95 10.25 0.50 -3.56
C GLU A 95 11.29 -0.61 -3.40
N LEU A 96 11.45 -1.08 -2.17
CA LEU A 96 12.31 -2.22 -1.84
C LEU A 96 11.60 -3.55 -2.13
N PRO A 97 12.35 -4.59 -2.56
CA PRO A 97 11.76 -5.86 -3.02
C PRO A 97 11.00 -6.67 -1.96
N LEU A 98 11.25 -6.44 -0.67
CA LEU A 98 10.56 -7.16 0.40
C LEU A 98 9.67 -6.24 1.25
N SER A 99 8.48 -6.76 1.55
CA SER A 99 7.56 -6.24 2.55
C SER A 99 7.46 -7.18 3.74
N TYR A 100 7.18 -6.64 4.92
CA TYR A 100 6.85 -7.43 6.10
C TYR A 100 5.35 -7.66 6.17
N PHE A 101 4.92 -8.91 6.29
CA PHE A 101 3.51 -9.29 6.37
C PHE A 101 3.17 -9.78 7.77
N ARG A 102 2.22 -9.10 8.43
CA ARG A 102 1.89 -9.37 9.84
C ARG A 102 1.20 -10.72 10.04
N LEU A 103 0.37 -11.14 9.09
CA LEU A 103 -0.36 -12.41 9.15
C LEU A 103 0.58 -13.63 9.22
N ILE A 104 1.64 -13.62 8.41
CA ILE A 104 2.65 -14.69 8.37
C ILE A 104 3.87 -14.39 9.24
N GLN A 105 3.87 -13.23 9.91
CA GLN A 105 4.98 -12.72 10.74
C GLN A 105 6.34 -12.76 10.05
N ASN A 106 6.37 -12.60 8.73
CA ASN A 106 7.57 -12.81 7.94
C ASN A 106 7.63 -11.88 6.73
N TRP A 107 8.83 -11.79 6.17
CA TRP A 107 9.09 -11.04 4.95
C TRP A 107 8.77 -11.88 3.73
N ALA A 108 8.18 -11.24 2.74
CA ALA A 108 7.94 -11.83 1.43
C ALA A 108 8.11 -10.75 0.35
N ASN A 109 8.17 -11.19 -0.91
CA ASN A 109 8.26 -10.27 -2.04
C ASN A 109 7.10 -9.27 -1.99
N SER A 110 7.44 -7.98 -2.15
CA SER A 110 6.44 -6.92 -2.25
C SER A 110 5.50 -7.20 -3.43
N PRO A 111 4.19 -6.87 -3.31
CA PRO A 111 3.23 -7.18 -4.36
C PRO A 111 3.63 -6.63 -5.74
N GLY A 112 3.60 -7.48 -6.76
CA GLY A 112 3.96 -7.13 -8.14
C GLY A 112 5.46 -7.23 -8.47
N PHE A 113 6.32 -7.60 -7.51
CA PHE A 113 7.72 -7.88 -7.80
C PHE A 113 7.89 -9.26 -8.48
N PRO A 114 8.84 -9.38 -9.41
CA PRO A 114 9.11 -10.66 -10.08
C PRO A 114 9.68 -11.69 -9.10
N VAL A 115 9.24 -12.94 -9.22
CA VAL A 115 9.68 -14.05 -8.34
C VAL A 115 11.07 -14.59 -8.68
N ASN A 116 11.59 -14.30 -9.87
CA ASN A 116 12.81 -14.91 -10.42
C ASN A 116 13.98 -13.93 -10.59
N ARG A 117 13.82 -12.66 -10.19
CA ARG A 117 14.90 -11.67 -10.24
C ARG A 117 14.72 -10.62 -9.17
N VAL A 118 15.84 -10.08 -8.72
CA VAL A 118 15.85 -8.94 -7.81
C VAL A 118 15.62 -7.65 -8.61
N ASN A 119 14.73 -6.79 -8.12
CA ASN A 119 14.44 -5.50 -8.73
C ASN A 119 14.51 -4.43 -7.64
N TYR A 120 15.27 -3.35 -7.86
CA TYR A 120 15.30 -2.18 -6.98
C TYR A 120 14.93 -0.89 -7.74
N ASN A 121 14.44 -1.04 -8.99
CA ASN A 121 14.21 0.08 -9.91
C ASN A 121 12.72 0.43 -10.03
N ARG A 122 11.86 -0.06 -9.12
CA ARG A 122 10.43 0.27 -9.11
C ARG A 122 10.25 1.65 -8.44
N ALA A 123 10.09 2.68 -9.26
CA ALA A 123 9.89 4.04 -8.78
C ALA A 123 8.54 4.19 -8.05
N ILE A 124 8.55 4.95 -6.96
CA ILE A 124 7.35 5.39 -6.23
C ILE A 124 7.00 6.79 -6.72
N ILE A 125 5.80 6.93 -7.28
CA ILE A 125 5.27 8.20 -7.78
C ILE A 125 4.45 8.93 -6.70
N SER A 126 4.19 10.23 -6.88
CA SER A 126 3.46 11.07 -5.93
C SER A 126 2.09 10.51 -5.58
N ARG A 127 1.47 9.76 -6.51
CA ARG A 127 0.15 9.14 -6.29
C ARG A 127 0.15 8.22 -5.07
N CYS A 128 1.25 7.55 -4.76
CA CYS A 128 1.37 6.73 -3.56
C CYS A 128 1.30 7.59 -2.29
N PHE A 129 1.91 8.77 -2.31
CA PHE A 129 1.95 9.67 -1.17
C PHE A 129 0.64 10.41 -0.90
N GLU A 130 -0.21 10.57 -1.91
CA GLU A 130 -1.53 11.19 -1.73
C GLU A 130 -2.44 10.43 -0.76
N CYS A 131 -2.15 9.14 -0.52
CA CYS A 131 -2.82 8.29 0.47
C CYS A 131 -1.92 7.82 1.64
N HIS A 132 -0.60 8.01 1.54
CA HIS A 132 0.38 7.52 2.54
C HIS A 132 1.19 8.62 3.23
N ALA A 133 0.91 9.89 2.90
CA ALA A 133 1.47 11.06 3.55
C ALA A 133 0.42 12.18 3.57
N SER A 134 0.72 13.22 4.36
CA SER A 134 -0.12 14.40 4.42
C SER A 134 0.31 15.43 3.37
N TYR A 135 1.61 15.43 3.02
CA TYR A 135 2.14 16.27 1.96
C TYR A 135 3.49 15.74 1.45
N LEU A 136 3.74 15.94 0.15
CA LEU A 136 5.04 15.81 -0.48
C LEU A 136 5.08 16.70 -1.72
N GLU A 137 6.01 17.65 -1.75
CA GLU A 137 6.25 18.50 -2.89
C GLU A 137 6.96 17.68 -3.98
N LYS A 138 6.48 17.85 -5.22
CA LYS A 138 7.01 17.18 -6.40
C LYS A 138 7.34 18.19 -7.48
N SER A 139 8.35 17.87 -8.26
CA SER A 139 8.69 18.54 -9.51
C SER A 139 8.81 17.50 -10.63
N PHE A 140 8.59 17.94 -11.87
CA PHE A 140 8.80 17.10 -13.04
C PHE A 140 10.11 17.51 -13.70
N VAL A 141 10.99 16.54 -13.89
CA VAL A 141 12.26 16.73 -14.57
C VAL A 141 12.28 15.93 -15.86
N GLN A 142 12.85 16.50 -16.91
CA GLN A 142 13.01 15.80 -18.17
C GLN A 142 13.99 14.63 -17.98
N ASN A 143 13.59 13.45 -18.43
CA ASN A 143 14.34 12.20 -18.30
C ASN A 143 14.56 11.64 -19.71
N GLY A 144 15.56 12.18 -20.40
CA GLY A 144 15.81 11.90 -21.82
C GLY A 144 14.82 12.62 -22.75
N SER A 145 14.78 12.21 -24.01
CA SER A 145 14.08 12.97 -25.06
C SER A 145 12.55 12.85 -25.02
N ILE A 146 12.02 11.78 -24.44
CA ILE A 146 10.59 11.40 -24.54
C ILE A 146 9.94 11.05 -23.20
N SER A 147 10.62 11.24 -22.07
CA SER A 147 10.05 10.89 -20.77
C SER A 147 10.29 11.97 -19.72
N VAL A 148 9.39 12.04 -18.74
CA VAL A 148 9.51 12.89 -17.56
C VAL A 148 9.57 11.99 -16.33
N ALA A 149 10.39 12.36 -15.35
CA ALA A 149 10.44 11.72 -14.05
C ALA A 149 9.93 12.67 -12.98
N GLN A 150 9.37 12.11 -11.91
CA GLN A 150 9.05 12.88 -10.71
C GLN A 150 10.27 12.90 -9.78
N GLU A 151 10.59 14.08 -9.29
CA GLU A 151 11.53 14.29 -8.19
C GLU A 151 10.85 14.99 -7.03
N TYR A 152 11.35 14.76 -5.83
CA TYR A 152 10.72 15.21 -4.60
C TYR A 152 11.64 16.07 -3.76
N ASN A 153 11.07 17.08 -3.13
CA ASN A 153 11.72 17.79 -2.05
C ASN A 153 11.56 16.98 -0.77
N LYS A 154 12.62 16.24 -0.38
CA LYS A 154 12.59 15.39 0.82
C LYS A 154 12.27 16.16 2.10
N ALA A 155 12.66 17.43 2.19
CA ALA A 155 12.43 18.25 3.36
C ALA A 155 10.95 18.65 3.53
N SER A 156 10.14 18.56 2.47
CA SER A 156 8.73 18.93 2.51
C SER A 156 7.83 17.80 2.98
N ILE A 157 8.35 16.59 3.21
CA ILE A 157 7.51 15.43 3.49
C ILE A 157 6.84 15.56 4.86
N ILE A 158 5.52 15.39 4.88
CA ILE A 158 4.76 15.24 6.13
C ILE A 158 4.27 13.79 6.17
N TYR A 159 4.98 12.96 6.93
CA TYR A 159 4.71 11.52 7.04
C TYR A 159 3.36 11.23 7.71
N GLY A 160 2.75 10.11 7.33
CA GLY A 160 1.47 9.68 7.88
C GLY A 160 0.30 10.55 7.42
N ILE A 161 -0.89 10.24 7.93
CA ILE A 161 -2.12 10.98 7.66
C ILE A 161 -2.43 11.82 8.89
N ASP A 162 -2.22 13.13 8.78
CA ASP A 162 -2.37 14.09 9.86
C ASP A 162 -3.83 14.56 10.02
N CYS A 163 -4.04 15.44 11.01
CA CYS A 163 -5.35 16.01 11.30
C CYS A 163 -5.93 16.75 10.08
N GLN A 164 -5.09 17.40 9.28
CA GLN A 164 -5.51 18.29 8.20
C GLN A 164 -6.05 17.51 6.99
N ARG A 165 -5.62 16.26 6.80
CA ARG A 165 -6.18 15.37 5.77
C ARG A 165 -7.67 15.07 5.99
N CYS A 166 -8.14 15.13 7.24
CA CYS A 166 -9.55 14.87 7.59
C CYS A 166 -10.31 16.13 8.05
N HIS A 167 -9.61 17.15 8.56
CA HIS A 167 -10.24 18.37 9.09
C HIS A 167 -9.96 19.63 8.29
N GLY A 168 -9.18 19.53 7.20
CA GLY A 168 -8.81 20.66 6.35
C GLY A 168 -7.61 21.46 6.89
N PRO A 169 -7.19 22.51 6.17
CA PRO A 169 -6.03 23.34 6.54
C PRO A 169 -6.20 23.98 7.93
N ALA A 170 -5.16 23.90 8.77
CA ALA A 170 -5.24 24.33 10.16
C ALA A 170 -4.56 25.67 10.49
N ALA A 171 -4.08 26.42 9.50
CA ALA A 171 -3.34 27.66 9.75
C ALA A 171 -4.14 28.69 10.57
N GLU A 172 -5.36 29.01 10.12
CA GLU A 172 -6.25 29.94 10.83
C GLU A 172 -6.67 29.42 12.22
N HIS A 173 -6.85 28.10 12.34
CA HIS A 173 -7.13 27.45 13.63
C HIS A 173 -6.01 27.69 14.63
N VAL A 174 -4.77 27.41 14.21
CA VAL A 174 -3.57 27.58 15.05
C VAL A 174 -3.38 29.04 15.42
N GLU A 175 -3.44 29.95 14.45
CA GLU A 175 -3.28 31.39 14.69
C GLU A 175 -4.32 31.92 15.69
N TYR A 176 -5.59 31.55 15.52
CA TYR A 176 -6.65 31.96 16.43
C TYR A 176 -6.40 31.49 17.86
N HIS A 177 -6.08 30.21 18.07
CA HIS A 177 -5.91 29.65 19.41
C HIS A 177 -4.60 30.06 20.09
N LEU A 178 -3.55 30.42 19.33
CA LEU A 178 -2.36 31.07 19.87
C LEU A 178 -2.67 32.45 20.44
N ASN A 179 -3.54 33.21 19.75
CA ASN A 179 -3.97 34.55 20.17
C ASN A 179 -5.10 34.53 21.23
N ASN A 180 -5.79 33.39 21.39
CA ASN A 180 -6.93 33.22 22.30
C ASN A 180 -6.79 31.93 23.12
N PRO A 181 -5.77 31.80 23.98
CA PRO A 181 -5.42 30.53 24.65
C PRO A 181 -6.51 30.00 25.60
N GLU A 182 -7.38 30.88 26.12
CA GLU A 182 -8.51 30.50 26.99
C GLU A 182 -9.69 29.90 26.23
N ASP A 183 -9.83 30.18 24.93
CA ASP A 183 -10.89 29.59 24.11
C ASP A 183 -10.54 28.14 23.76
N LYS A 184 -11.20 27.19 24.42
CA LYS A 184 -10.98 25.75 24.20
C LYS A 184 -11.87 25.16 23.11
N LYS A 185 -12.78 25.94 22.51
CA LYS A 185 -13.67 25.47 21.46
C LYS A 185 -12.97 25.60 20.11
N ALA A 186 -12.74 24.48 19.42
CA ALA A 186 -12.11 24.48 18.10
C ALA A 186 -12.83 25.41 17.10
N LYS A 187 -12.07 26.29 16.45
CA LYS A 187 -12.53 27.17 15.36
C LYS A 187 -11.69 26.98 14.09
N PHE A 188 -12.21 27.44 12.95
CA PHE A 188 -11.50 27.44 11.65
C PHE A 188 -10.99 26.06 11.19
N MET A 189 -11.66 24.99 11.62
CA MET A 189 -11.45 23.62 11.15
C MET A 189 -12.79 23.03 10.70
N VAL A 190 -12.75 22.10 9.74
CA VAL A 190 -13.94 21.38 9.33
C VAL A 190 -14.35 20.40 10.43
N SER A 191 -15.57 20.57 10.95
CA SER A 191 -16.19 19.64 11.89
C SER A 191 -16.81 18.47 11.12
N TYR A 192 -16.42 17.24 11.48
CA TYR A 192 -17.03 16.04 10.91
C TYR A 192 -18.55 16.00 11.14
N GLN A 193 -19.04 16.50 12.27
CA GLN A 193 -20.48 16.55 12.56
C GLN A 193 -21.25 17.43 11.57
N ALA A 194 -20.63 18.51 11.08
CA ALA A 194 -21.24 19.44 10.13
C ALA A 194 -21.32 18.89 8.70
N LEU A 195 -20.56 17.83 8.37
CA LEU A 195 -20.58 17.22 7.05
C LEU A 195 -21.84 16.37 6.83
N ASN A 196 -22.38 16.42 5.60
CA ASN A 196 -23.41 15.50 5.18
C ASN A 196 -22.85 14.07 5.01
N ARG A 197 -23.72 13.07 4.86
CA ARG A 197 -23.30 11.66 4.77
C ARG A 197 -22.30 11.40 3.64
N GLU A 198 -22.54 11.96 2.46
CA GLU A 198 -21.66 11.77 1.31
C GLU A 198 -20.29 12.39 1.56
N GLN A 199 -20.23 13.62 2.10
CA GLN A 199 -18.98 14.28 2.45
C GLN A 199 -18.18 13.50 3.50
N LYS A 200 -18.86 12.90 4.49
CA LYS A 200 -18.24 12.03 5.50
C LYS A 200 -17.59 10.79 4.87
N VAL A 201 -18.26 10.16 3.91
CA VAL A 201 -17.74 9.00 3.18
C VAL A 201 -16.61 9.41 2.23
N ASN A 202 -16.79 10.52 1.50
CA ASN A 202 -15.83 11.05 0.54
C ASN A 202 -14.48 11.40 1.18
N MET A 203 -14.48 11.88 2.42
CA MET A 203 -13.25 12.14 3.18
C MET A 203 -12.38 10.88 3.34
N CYS A 204 -12.99 9.71 3.56
CA CYS A 204 -12.30 8.43 3.61
C CYS A 204 -11.94 7.93 2.20
N ALA A 205 -12.81 8.22 1.24
CA ALA A 205 -12.69 7.81 -0.17
C ALA A 205 -11.52 8.46 -0.91
N VAL A 206 -10.91 9.52 -0.36
CA VAL A 206 -9.64 10.05 -0.86
C VAL A 206 -8.58 8.94 -0.95
N CYS A 207 -8.60 8.01 0.02
CA CYS A 207 -7.60 6.94 0.15
C CYS A 207 -8.19 5.52 -0.02
N HIS A 208 -9.45 5.30 0.37
CA HIS A 208 -10.07 3.97 0.48
C HIS A 208 -10.96 3.56 -0.73
N SER A 209 -10.71 4.14 -1.90
CA SER A 209 -11.52 3.94 -3.11
C SER A 209 -10.77 3.30 -4.27
N GLY A 210 -9.62 2.67 -4.00
CA GLY A 210 -8.72 2.14 -5.00
C GLY A 210 -7.84 3.21 -5.64
N ASN A 211 -6.97 2.79 -6.56
CA ASN A 211 -6.02 3.65 -7.25
C ASN A 211 -6.18 3.62 -8.79
N ASP A 212 -7.25 3.02 -9.29
CA ASP A 212 -7.50 2.84 -10.73
C ASP A 212 -7.96 4.13 -11.42
N ALA A 213 -8.57 5.06 -10.66
CA ALA A 213 -9.08 6.31 -11.19
C ALA A 213 -7.94 7.32 -11.48
N GLU A 214 -7.98 7.91 -12.67
CA GLU A 214 -7.02 8.94 -13.08
C GLU A 214 -7.32 10.28 -12.41
N LEU A 215 -6.29 10.90 -11.83
CA LEU A 215 -6.42 12.20 -11.19
C LEU A 215 -6.38 13.34 -12.20
N GLN A 216 -7.33 14.25 -12.06
CA GLN A 216 -7.29 15.55 -12.73
C GLN A 216 -6.40 16.56 -11.99
N LYS A 217 -6.37 16.49 -10.66
CA LYS A 217 -5.50 17.30 -9.79
C LYS A 217 -5.15 16.53 -8.52
N SER A 218 -4.08 16.95 -7.84
CA SER A 218 -3.60 16.26 -6.64
C SER A 218 -4.63 16.28 -5.51
N THR A 219 -4.83 15.14 -4.85
CA THR A 219 -5.72 15.07 -3.68
C THR A 219 -5.08 15.63 -2.40
N PHE A 220 -3.80 16.05 -2.44
CA PHE A 220 -3.24 16.88 -1.35
C PHE A 220 -4.03 18.17 -1.16
N GLY A 221 -4.65 18.69 -2.23
CA GLY A 221 -5.51 19.86 -2.18
C GLY A 221 -6.94 19.61 -1.71
N TYR A 222 -7.36 18.35 -1.55
CA TYR A 222 -8.73 18.01 -1.13
C TYR A 222 -9.06 18.59 0.23
N LYS A 223 -10.15 19.36 0.30
CA LYS A 223 -10.68 19.88 1.56
C LYS A 223 -11.97 19.14 1.94
N PRO A 224 -12.10 18.62 3.16
CA PRO A 224 -13.32 17.97 3.62
C PRO A 224 -14.55 18.85 3.39
N GLY A 225 -15.57 18.29 2.74
CA GLY A 225 -16.76 19.00 2.30
C GLY A 225 -16.80 19.31 0.80
N GLU A 226 -15.65 19.30 0.12
CA GLU A 226 -15.61 19.38 -1.35
C GLU A 226 -16.10 18.08 -2.00
N LYS A 227 -16.51 18.20 -3.26
CA LYS A 227 -16.87 17.05 -4.09
C LYS A 227 -15.60 16.32 -4.51
N LEU A 228 -15.46 15.06 -4.10
CA LEU A 228 -14.29 14.26 -4.44
C LEU A 228 -14.18 14.03 -5.95
N SER A 229 -15.32 13.97 -6.67
CA SER A 229 -15.36 13.85 -8.13
C SER A 229 -14.58 14.93 -8.86
N ASP A 230 -14.43 16.13 -8.28
CA ASP A 230 -13.71 17.24 -8.92
C ASP A 230 -12.19 17.01 -9.01
N TYR A 231 -11.68 15.96 -8.36
CA TYR A 231 -10.26 15.59 -8.34
C TYR A 231 -9.90 14.50 -9.35
N TYR A 232 -10.90 13.85 -9.96
CA TYR A 232 -10.72 12.72 -10.84
C TYR A 232 -11.32 13.00 -12.21
N TYR A 233 -10.70 12.46 -13.26
CA TYR A 233 -11.36 12.44 -14.56
C TYR A 233 -12.56 11.49 -14.51
N PRO A 234 -13.65 11.79 -15.25
CA PRO A 234 -14.75 10.84 -15.41
C PRO A 234 -14.23 9.52 -15.97
N SER A 235 -14.49 8.41 -15.27
CA SER A 235 -14.23 7.09 -15.82
C SER A 235 -15.32 6.77 -16.85
N PHE A 236 -14.93 6.53 -18.09
CA PHE A 236 -15.81 6.02 -19.15
C PHE A 236 -15.74 4.50 -19.28
N ASP A 237 -15.02 3.84 -18.38
CA ASP A 237 -14.90 2.39 -18.40
C ASP A 237 -16.19 1.76 -17.86
N MET A 238 -16.98 1.21 -18.79
CA MET A 238 -18.24 0.50 -18.55
C MET A 238 -18.03 -0.97 -18.12
N SER A 239 -16.78 -1.41 -17.98
CA SER A 239 -16.50 -2.78 -17.55
C SER A 239 -16.79 -2.93 -16.05
N ASN A 240 -17.70 -3.85 -15.76
CA ASN A 240 -18.23 -4.12 -14.42
C ASN A 240 -17.19 -4.92 -13.61
N HIS A 241 -16.10 -4.26 -13.21
CA HIS A 241 -15.08 -4.87 -12.38
C HIS A 241 -15.59 -4.97 -10.94
N SER A 242 -15.58 -6.18 -10.39
CA SER A 242 -15.80 -6.35 -8.95
C SER A 242 -14.75 -5.55 -8.19
N PRO A 243 -15.13 -4.68 -7.24
CA PRO A 243 -14.17 -3.86 -6.54
C PRO A 243 -13.18 -4.71 -5.76
N ASP A 244 -11.91 -4.32 -5.82
CA ASP A 244 -10.84 -4.98 -5.09
C ASP A 244 -11.06 -4.88 -3.57
N VAL A 245 -10.87 -5.99 -2.86
CA VAL A 245 -11.03 -6.05 -1.41
C VAL A 245 -9.91 -5.38 -0.63
N HIS A 246 -8.78 -5.09 -1.27
CA HIS A 246 -7.62 -4.50 -0.59
C HIS A 246 -7.59 -2.98 -0.66
N GLY A 247 -8.11 -2.37 -1.75
CA GLY A 247 -8.09 -0.93 -1.97
C GLY A 247 -9.45 -0.25 -2.09
N SER A 248 -10.52 -0.98 -2.45
CA SER A 248 -11.82 -0.41 -2.84
C SER A 248 -12.88 -0.56 -1.74
N GLN A 249 -12.53 -0.21 -0.50
CA GLN A 249 -13.41 -0.39 0.66
C GLN A 249 -14.68 0.45 0.58
N ILE A 250 -14.63 1.62 -0.05
CA ILE A 250 -15.82 2.47 -0.23
C ILE A 250 -16.82 1.79 -1.15
N GLN A 251 -16.38 1.29 -2.31
CA GLN A 251 -17.25 0.60 -3.25
C GLN A 251 -17.86 -0.66 -2.60
N LEU A 252 -17.08 -1.40 -1.81
CA LEU A 252 -17.58 -2.54 -1.04
C LEU A 252 -18.61 -2.13 0.03
N LEU A 253 -18.36 -1.03 0.74
CA LEU A 253 -19.30 -0.49 1.72
C LEU A 253 -20.62 -0.10 1.04
N GLU A 254 -20.56 0.62 -0.08
CA GLU A 254 -21.73 1.10 -0.83
C GLU A 254 -22.59 -0.03 -1.39
N MET A 255 -21.98 -1.14 -1.80
CA MET A 255 -22.68 -2.35 -2.22
C MET A 255 -23.28 -3.16 -1.06
N SER A 256 -22.89 -2.89 0.19
CA SER A 256 -23.37 -3.66 1.33
C SER A 256 -24.84 -3.37 1.66
N LYS A 257 -25.57 -4.41 2.08
CA LYS A 257 -26.96 -4.26 2.57
C LYS A 257 -27.08 -3.25 3.71
N CYS A 258 -26.06 -3.15 4.56
CA CYS A 258 -26.02 -2.22 5.68
C CYS A 258 -26.02 -0.76 5.20
N TYR A 259 -25.29 -0.46 4.12
CA TYR A 259 -25.20 0.90 3.58
C TYR A 259 -26.40 1.28 2.73
N GLN A 260 -26.90 0.34 1.94
CA GLN A 260 -28.12 0.54 1.14
C GLN A 260 -29.36 0.72 2.02
N GLY A 261 -29.43 0.01 3.16
CA GLY A 261 -30.53 0.10 4.11
C GLY A 261 -30.46 1.26 5.11
N SER A 262 -29.45 2.13 5.02
CA SER A 262 -29.25 3.21 5.99
C SER A 262 -29.00 4.56 5.31
N VAL A 263 -29.70 5.60 5.79
CA VAL A 263 -29.48 6.98 5.34
C VAL A 263 -28.47 7.74 6.20
N VAL A 264 -27.93 7.12 7.25
CA VAL A 264 -26.99 7.74 8.20
C VAL A 264 -25.66 6.99 8.35
N MET A 265 -25.57 5.73 7.92
CA MET A 265 -24.35 4.94 8.10
C MET A 265 -23.18 5.52 7.31
N THR A 266 -22.02 5.60 7.95
CA THR A 266 -20.75 6.08 7.40
C THR A 266 -19.62 5.15 7.86
N CYS A 267 -18.39 5.41 7.43
CA CYS A 267 -17.21 4.65 7.87
C CYS A 267 -17.06 4.66 9.40
N THR A 268 -17.37 5.80 10.05
CA THR A 268 -17.22 5.97 11.50
C THR A 268 -18.35 5.32 12.31
N THR A 269 -19.34 4.71 11.67
CA THR A 269 -20.31 3.86 12.37
C THR A 269 -19.62 2.63 12.96
N CYS A 270 -18.54 2.15 12.32
CA CYS A 270 -17.78 0.97 12.77
C CYS A 270 -16.33 1.31 13.15
N HIS A 271 -15.73 2.32 12.52
CA HIS A 271 -14.34 2.68 12.75
C HIS A 271 -14.19 3.92 13.64
N ASP A 272 -13.20 3.90 14.52
CA ASP A 272 -12.76 5.09 15.27
C ASP A 272 -11.43 5.56 14.70
N SER A 273 -11.45 6.70 14.01
CA SER A 273 -10.28 7.30 13.34
C SER A 273 -9.30 7.97 14.30
N HIS A 274 -9.71 8.26 15.54
CA HIS A 274 -8.85 8.90 16.55
C HIS A 274 -8.26 7.90 17.54
N LYS A 275 -8.70 6.63 17.48
CA LYS A 275 -8.10 5.58 18.28
C LYS A 275 -6.71 5.24 17.76
N ASN A 276 -5.69 5.53 18.56
CA ASN A 276 -4.33 5.09 18.30
C ASN A 276 -4.27 3.56 18.20
N LEU A 277 -3.94 3.05 17.01
CA LEU A 277 -3.64 1.63 16.79
C LEU A 277 -2.25 1.24 17.32
N LEU A 278 -1.43 2.23 17.70
CA LEU A 278 -0.14 2.05 18.33
C LEU A 278 -0.30 1.68 19.82
N LYS A 279 -0.70 0.44 20.08
CA LYS A 279 -0.11 -0.33 21.18
C LYS A 279 0.96 -1.25 20.56
N LEU A 280 2.04 -0.67 20.05
CA LEU A 280 3.23 -1.46 19.75
C LEU A 280 3.92 -1.76 21.09
N ARG A 281 3.81 -3.01 21.51
CA ARG A 281 4.74 -3.66 22.45
C ARG A 281 5.91 -4.21 21.65
#